data_AF-A0A317JL65-F1
#
_entry.id   AF-A0A317JL65-F1
#
_cell.length_a   1.000
_cell.length_b   1.000
_cell.length_c   1.000
_cell.angle_alpha   90.00
_cell.angle_beta   90.00
_cell.angle_gamma   90.00
#
_symmetry.space_group_name_H-M   'P 1'
#
loop_
_entity.id
_entity.type
_entity.pdbx_description
1 polymer ?
#
loop_
_entity_poly.entity_id
_entity_poly.type
_entity_poly.pdbx_seq_one_letter_code
_entity_poly.pdbx_strand_id
1 'polypeptide(L)'
;MTKNTTTQWMVGLTVAGPLLILAACSGAGSGSTSDGSCTTTLRTLFSNNNFITCVNCHQGSGSSSQTNLDMTSADTAYNGLLATVQSPSNPSQCANVKRVVPQHPELSYLMGILFADYNSSNFGGVSNCQPPYASHSQSLNLPPNAEADIKAWINCGANQ
;
A
#
# COMPACT_ATOMS: atom_id res chain seq x y z
N MET A 1 49.88 -35.08 15.50
CA MET A 1 50.86 -34.06 15.95
C MET A 1 50.11 -32.80 16.30
N THR A 2 50.12 -32.48 17.59
CA THR A 2 49.58 -31.29 18.26
C THR A 2 50.30 -30.02 17.83
N LYS A 3 49.57 -28.91 17.61
CA LYS A 3 49.94 -27.58 18.13
C LYS A 3 48.69 -26.75 18.46
N ASN A 4 48.48 -26.61 19.76
CA ASN A 4 47.67 -25.61 20.43
C ASN A 4 48.37 -24.24 20.29
N THR A 5 47.62 -23.16 20.04
CA THR A 5 48.11 -21.80 20.35
C THR A 5 46.99 -20.96 20.93
N THR A 6 47.01 -20.88 22.26
CA THR A 6 46.40 -19.85 23.11
C THR A 6 47.19 -18.56 22.95
N THR A 7 46.55 -17.36 22.99
CA THR A 7 46.92 -16.22 23.86
C THR A 7 46.01 -15.01 23.63
N GLN A 8 45.50 -14.49 24.75
CA GLN A 8 44.67 -13.29 25.01
C GLN A 8 45.42 -11.98 24.62
N TRP A 9 44.85 -10.79 24.49
CA TRP A 9 44.25 -9.82 25.44
C TRP A 9 43.81 -8.61 24.57
N MET A 10 42.83 -7.74 24.84
CA MET A 10 42.75 -6.66 25.84
C MET A 10 41.34 -6.04 25.70
N VAL A 11 40.55 -5.90 26.77
CA VAL A 11 40.37 -4.68 27.60
C VAL A 11 40.09 -3.39 26.82
N GLY A 12 38.80 -3.04 26.76
CA GLY A 12 38.25 -1.76 27.23
C GLY A 12 38.64 -0.46 26.52
N LEU A 13 37.67 0.13 25.79
CA LEU A 13 37.54 1.57 25.70
C LEU A 13 36.05 1.96 25.65
N THR A 14 35.45 2.14 26.82
CA THR A 14 34.15 2.81 26.97
C THR A 14 34.40 4.31 26.84
N VAL A 15 34.08 4.86 25.66
CA VAL A 15 34.07 6.30 25.45
C VAL A 15 32.78 6.83 26.08
N ALA A 16 32.92 7.50 27.23
CA ALA A 16 31.85 8.27 27.84
C ALA A 16 31.54 9.46 26.92
N GLY A 17 30.56 9.28 26.03
CA GLY A 17 30.00 10.36 25.23
C GLY A 17 29.11 11.26 26.09
N PRO A 18 29.08 12.58 25.83
CA PRO A 18 28.18 13.48 26.53
C PRO A 18 26.74 13.05 26.28
N LEU A 19 26.05 12.73 27.38
CA LEU A 19 24.62 12.49 27.44
C LEU A 19 23.92 13.82 27.11
N LEU A 20 23.69 14.07 25.82
CA LEU A 20 22.77 15.10 25.36
C LEU A 20 21.38 14.69 25.85
N ILE A 21 20.95 15.32 26.94
CA ILE A 21 19.54 15.36 27.34
C ILE A 21 18.83 16.14 26.24
N LEU A 22 18.47 15.46 25.15
CA LEU A 22 17.38 15.93 24.31
C LEU A 22 16.17 15.89 25.23
N ALA A 23 15.73 17.09 25.64
CA ALA A 23 14.38 17.32 26.10
C ALA A 23 13.47 16.64 25.07
N ALA A 24 12.98 15.45 25.44
CA ALA A 24 11.80 14.89 24.84
C ALA A 24 10.72 15.90 25.16
N CYS A 25 10.47 16.80 24.20
CA CYS A 25 9.19 17.45 24.10
C CYS A 25 8.23 16.27 24.07
N SER A 26 7.59 15.99 25.20
CA SER A 26 6.39 15.18 25.30
C SER A 26 5.31 15.92 24.51
N GLY A 27 5.48 15.96 23.19
CA GLY A 27 4.37 15.78 22.31
C GLY A 27 3.85 14.42 22.68
N ALA A 28 2.90 14.42 23.61
CA ALA A 28 1.88 13.39 23.66
C ALA A 28 1.61 13.07 22.20
N GLY A 29 2.05 11.89 21.76
CA GLY A 29 1.52 11.26 20.58
C GLY A 29 0.07 11.04 20.93
N SER A 30 -0.72 12.09 20.75
CA SER A 30 -2.13 12.01 20.52
C SER A 30 -2.19 10.99 19.41
N GLY A 31 -2.46 9.74 19.79
CA GLY A 31 -3.12 8.83 18.88
C GLY A 31 -4.27 9.66 18.36
N SER A 32 -4.16 10.04 17.09
CA SER A 32 -5.28 10.61 16.36
C SER A 32 -6.32 9.49 16.35
N THR A 33 -7.06 9.34 17.45
CA THR A 33 -8.46 8.98 17.38
C THR A 33 -9.07 10.12 16.61
N SER A 34 -9.01 9.99 15.30
CA SER A 34 -9.74 10.85 14.39
C SER A 34 -11.22 10.65 14.73
N ASP A 35 -11.70 11.52 15.61
CA ASP A 35 -13.01 12.16 15.46
C ASP A 35 -13.05 13.02 14.17
N GLY A 36 -11.95 13.01 13.39
CA GLY A 36 -11.83 13.53 12.05
C GLY A 36 -12.86 12.89 11.14
N SER A 37 -13.88 13.68 10.81
CA SER A 37 -14.77 13.49 9.68
C SER A 37 -14.03 12.84 8.52
N CYS A 38 -14.49 11.67 8.08
CA CYS A 38 -13.95 11.00 6.92
C CYS A 38 -14.32 11.78 5.65
N THR A 39 -13.50 12.77 5.31
CA THR A 39 -13.73 13.67 4.18
C THR A 39 -13.23 13.12 2.85
N THR A 40 -12.27 12.19 2.87
CA THR A 40 -11.73 11.60 1.66
C THR A 40 -12.62 10.45 1.22
N THR A 41 -13.32 10.64 0.10
CA THR A 41 -14.17 9.63 -0.55
C THR A 41 -13.63 9.21 -1.91
N LEU A 42 -14.15 8.13 -2.48
CA LEU A 42 -13.77 7.71 -3.83
C LEU A 42 -14.01 8.83 -4.85
N ARG A 43 -15.13 9.56 -4.75
CA ARG A 43 -15.37 10.75 -5.59
C ARG A 43 -14.27 11.80 -5.46
N THR A 44 -13.82 12.10 -4.25
CA THR A 44 -12.73 13.09 -4.05
C THR A 44 -11.42 12.63 -4.68
N LEU A 45 -11.11 11.33 -4.65
CA LEU A 45 -9.92 10.78 -5.31
C LEU A 45 -9.98 10.94 -6.82
N PHE A 46 -11.15 10.75 -7.43
CA PHE A 46 -11.38 11.01 -8.85
C PHE A 46 -11.21 12.50 -9.20
N SER A 47 -11.78 13.40 -8.39
CA SER A 47 -11.65 14.85 -8.61
C SER A 47 -10.22 15.37 -8.43
N ASN A 48 -9.42 14.73 -7.57
CA ASN A 48 -8.02 15.08 -7.34
C ASN A 48 -7.06 14.42 -8.35
N ASN A 49 -7.58 13.81 -9.42
CA ASN A 49 -6.81 13.11 -10.46
C ASN A 49 -6.00 11.90 -9.96
N ASN A 50 -6.24 11.38 -8.75
CA ASN A 50 -5.54 10.20 -8.24
C ASN A 50 -5.79 8.94 -9.10
N PHE A 51 -6.88 8.91 -9.86
CA PHE A 51 -7.25 7.80 -10.75
C PHE A 51 -7.32 8.15 -12.24
N ILE A 52 -6.88 9.35 -12.65
CA ILE A 52 -7.03 9.78 -14.06
C ILE A 52 -6.27 8.86 -15.03
N THR A 53 -5.11 8.36 -14.61
CA THR A 53 -4.32 7.39 -15.39
C THR A 53 -4.97 6.02 -15.44
N CYS A 54 -5.70 5.62 -14.38
CA CYS A 54 -6.45 4.37 -14.34
C CYS A 54 -7.61 4.40 -15.34
N VAL A 55 -8.29 5.55 -15.51
CA VAL A 55 -9.39 5.72 -16.48
C VAL A 55 -8.92 5.39 -17.90
N ASN A 56 -7.67 5.69 -18.27
CA ASN A 56 -7.18 5.42 -19.62
C ASN A 56 -7.13 3.92 -19.97
N CYS A 57 -6.93 3.05 -18.98
CA CYS A 57 -6.80 1.61 -19.19
C CYS A 57 -8.04 0.81 -18.75
N HIS A 58 -8.82 1.34 -17.81
CA HIS A 58 -9.95 0.67 -17.17
C HIS A 58 -11.28 1.35 -17.52
N GLN A 59 -11.73 1.30 -18.79
CA GLN A 59 -12.93 2.04 -19.25
C GLN A 59 -14.26 1.25 -19.24
N GLY A 60 -14.31 0.07 -18.61
CA GLY A 60 -15.44 -0.84 -18.84
C GLY A 60 -15.45 -1.38 -20.28
N SER A 61 -16.43 -2.24 -20.62
CA SER A 61 -16.48 -3.03 -21.86
C SER A 61 -16.11 -2.24 -23.12
N GLY A 62 -14.90 -2.49 -23.64
CA GLY A 62 -14.28 -1.76 -24.76
C GLY A 62 -12.75 -1.74 -24.67
N SER A 63 -12.18 -1.87 -23.48
CA SER A 63 -10.74 -2.09 -23.28
C SER A 63 -10.38 -3.55 -23.55
N SER A 64 -9.35 -3.79 -24.36
CA SER A 64 -8.76 -5.13 -24.59
C SER A 64 -8.15 -5.77 -23.33
N SER A 65 -8.13 -5.04 -22.21
CA SER A 65 -7.62 -5.50 -20.92
C SER A 65 -8.75 -6.08 -20.08
N GLN A 66 -8.76 -7.39 -19.92
CA GLN A 66 -9.76 -8.23 -19.24
C GLN A 66 -9.90 -8.00 -17.72
N THR A 67 -9.61 -6.81 -17.22
CA THR A 67 -9.88 -6.46 -15.83
C THR A 67 -11.34 -6.05 -15.72
N ASN A 68 -12.16 -6.79 -14.97
CA ASN A 68 -13.52 -6.38 -14.57
C ASN A 68 -13.46 -5.22 -13.56
N LEU A 69 -12.81 -4.12 -13.95
CA LEU A 69 -12.72 -2.88 -13.21
C LEU A 69 -12.97 -1.75 -14.21
N ASP A 70 -14.02 -1.00 -13.95
CA ASP A 70 -14.41 0.18 -14.72
C ASP A 70 -14.12 1.40 -13.86
N MET A 71 -13.10 2.16 -14.23
CA MET A 71 -12.66 3.39 -13.59
C MET A 71 -13.17 4.63 -14.34
N THR A 72 -14.21 4.55 -15.19
CA THR A 72 -14.74 5.73 -15.89
C THR A 72 -15.37 6.76 -14.95
N SER A 73 -15.87 6.31 -13.79
CA SER A 73 -16.44 7.17 -12.77
C SER A 73 -16.26 6.56 -11.38
N ALA A 74 -16.37 7.36 -10.33
CA ALA A 74 -16.38 6.84 -8.96
C ALA A 74 -17.53 5.83 -8.72
N ASP A 75 -18.69 6.05 -9.34
CA ASP A 75 -19.85 5.17 -9.21
C ASP A 75 -19.62 3.79 -9.82
N THR A 76 -19.06 3.74 -11.02
CA THR A 76 -18.74 2.48 -11.71
C THR A 76 -17.55 1.76 -11.07
N ALA A 77 -16.56 2.53 -10.57
CA ALA A 77 -15.38 1.99 -9.92
C ALA A 77 -15.67 1.32 -8.57
N TYR A 78 -16.59 1.89 -7.79
CA TYR A 78 -16.79 1.52 -6.38
C TYR A 78 -16.97 0.01 -6.18
N ASN A 79 -17.95 -0.59 -6.85
CA ASN A 79 -18.22 -2.03 -6.72
C ASN A 79 -17.06 -2.89 -7.23
N GLY A 80 -16.39 -2.44 -8.30
CA GLY A 80 -15.21 -3.10 -8.84
C GLY A 80 -14.03 -3.08 -7.87
N LEU A 81 -13.81 -1.97 -7.15
CA LEU A 81 -12.73 -1.84 -6.18
C LEU A 81 -12.96 -2.67 -4.91
N LEU A 82 -14.21 -2.91 -4.51
CA LEU A 82 -14.55 -3.79 -3.37
C LEU A 82 -14.64 -5.28 -3.74
N ALA A 83 -14.55 -5.61 -5.03
CA ALA A 83 -14.51 -6.98 -5.52
C ALA A 83 -13.16 -7.67 -5.22
N THR A 84 -13.11 -8.97 -5.49
CA THR A 84 -11.85 -9.72 -5.45
C THR A 84 -11.00 -9.45 -6.69
N VAL A 85 -9.70 -9.71 -6.56
CA VAL A 85 -8.75 -9.64 -7.66
C VAL A 85 -9.11 -10.71 -8.68
N GLN A 86 -9.10 -10.30 -9.94
CA GLN A 86 -9.24 -11.20 -11.08
C GLN A 86 -8.05 -10.93 -11.97
N SER A 87 -7.14 -11.90 -12.06
CA SER A 87 -5.99 -11.82 -12.96
C SER A 87 -6.38 -12.46 -14.29
N PRO A 88 -6.28 -11.73 -15.41
CA PRO A 88 -6.50 -12.30 -16.75
C PRO A 88 -5.59 -13.48 -17.04
N SER A 89 -4.33 -13.36 -16.63
CA SER A 89 -3.26 -14.32 -16.93
C SER A 89 -3.32 -15.56 -16.04
N ASN A 90 -3.82 -15.40 -14.81
CA ASN A 90 -3.99 -16.51 -13.87
C ASN A 90 -5.13 -16.24 -12.88
N PRO A 91 -6.38 -16.49 -13.28
CA PRO A 91 -7.56 -16.10 -12.50
C PRO A 91 -7.59 -16.68 -11.08
N SER A 92 -6.94 -17.81 -10.83
CA SER A 92 -6.93 -18.48 -9.52
C SER A 92 -5.89 -17.95 -8.53
N GLN A 93 -4.78 -17.38 -9.01
CA GLN A 93 -3.60 -17.06 -8.19
C GLN A 93 -3.86 -16.02 -7.09
N CYS A 94 -4.83 -15.13 -7.28
CA CYS A 94 -5.24 -14.13 -6.29
C CYS A 94 -6.77 -14.06 -6.12
N ALA A 95 -7.52 -15.09 -6.53
CA ALA A 95 -8.98 -15.05 -6.66
C ALA A 95 -9.75 -14.66 -5.39
N ASN A 96 -9.16 -14.92 -4.21
CA ASN A 96 -9.77 -14.66 -2.91
C ASN A 96 -9.26 -13.36 -2.25
N VAL A 97 -8.27 -12.70 -2.86
CA VAL A 97 -7.72 -11.44 -2.35
C VAL A 97 -8.64 -10.30 -2.77
N LYS A 98 -8.94 -9.38 -1.85
CA LYS A 98 -9.75 -8.19 -2.12
C LYS A 98 -8.90 -7.09 -2.73
N ARG A 99 -9.45 -6.38 -3.74
CA ARG A 99 -8.78 -5.21 -4.32
C ARG A 99 -8.64 -4.09 -3.29
N VAL A 100 -9.73 -3.79 -2.58
CA VAL A 100 -9.76 -2.88 -1.43
C VAL A 100 -10.40 -3.59 -0.24
N VAL A 101 -9.75 -3.49 0.92
CA VAL A 101 -10.26 -3.93 2.21
C VAL A 101 -10.49 -2.66 3.06
N PRO A 102 -11.75 -2.26 3.29
CA PRO A 102 -12.07 -1.13 4.15
C PRO A 102 -11.32 -1.18 5.48
N GLN A 103 -10.78 -0.04 5.90
CA GLN A 103 -10.01 0.16 7.15
C GLN A 103 -8.66 -0.56 7.22
N HIS A 104 -8.25 -1.28 6.16
CA HIS A 104 -7.03 -2.09 6.11
C HIS A 104 -6.23 -1.86 4.81
N PRO A 105 -5.52 -0.74 4.69
CA PRO A 105 -4.70 -0.45 3.50
C PRO A 105 -3.61 -1.50 3.28
N GLU A 106 -3.04 -2.07 4.34
CA GLU A 106 -2.03 -3.14 4.29
C GLU A 106 -2.55 -4.45 3.70
N LEU A 107 -3.87 -4.69 3.76
CA LEU A 107 -4.52 -5.86 3.19
C LEU A 107 -5.17 -5.58 1.82
N SER A 108 -5.11 -4.32 1.37
CA SER A 108 -5.72 -3.89 0.11
C SER A 108 -4.76 -4.09 -1.06
N TYR A 109 -5.09 -5.03 -1.97
CA TYR A 109 -4.24 -5.33 -3.13
C TYR A 109 -3.95 -4.10 -4.01
N LEU A 110 -4.89 -3.14 -4.06
CA LEU A 110 -4.70 -1.85 -4.72
C LEU A 110 -3.45 -1.11 -4.21
N MET A 111 -3.22 -1.08 -2.90
CA MET A 111 -2.03 -0.44 -2.32
C MET A 111 -0.76 -1.12 -2.79
N GLY A 112 -0.74 -2.46 -2.82
CA GLY A 112 0.40 -3.22 -3.31
C GLY A 112 0.64 -3.10 -4.82
N ILE A 113 -0.38 -2.79 -5.62
CA ILE A 113 -0.23 -2.45 -7.04
C ILE A 113 0.44 -1.09 -7.20
N LEU A 114 0.01 -0.09 -6.42
CA LEU A 114 0.36 1.31 -6.64
C LEU A 114 1.64 1.74 -5.92
N PHE A 115 1.97 1.13 -4.78
CA PHE A 115 3.04 1.58 -3.88
C PHE A 115 3.93 0.42 -3.44
N ALA A 116 5.24 0.59 -3.57
CA ALA A 116 6.22 -0.48 -3.33
C ALA A 116 6.17 -1.01 -1.89
N ASP A 117 5.93 -0.13 -0.92
CA ASP A 117 5.93 -0.45 0.51
C ASP A 117 4.83 -1.45 0.92
N TYR A 118 3.79 -1.59 0.09
CA TYR A 118 2.69 -2.54 0.28
C TYR A 118 2.82 -3.76 -0.63
N ASN A 119 3.82 -3.79 -1.52
CA ASN A 119 4.04 -4.90 -2.43
C ASN A 119 4.75 -6.05 -1.72
N SER A 120 4.00 -7.09 -1.38
CA SER A 120 4.54 -8.29 -0.72
C SER A 120 4.35 -9.54 -1.58
N SER A 121 5.28 -10.47 -1.44
CA SER A 121 5.09 -11.83 -1.92
C SER A 121 4.05 -12.56 -1.06
N ASN A 122 3.27 -13.44 -1.68
CA ASN A 122 2.18 -14.17 -1.03
C ASN A 122 1.13 -13.25 -0.36
N PHE A 123 0.78 -12.17 -1.04
CA PHE A 123 -0.15 -11.14 -0.57
C PHE A 123 -1.46 -11.76 -0.06
N GLY A 124 -1.93 -11.27 1.09
CA GLY A 124 -3.13 -11.81 1.74
C GLY A 124 -3.00 -13.27 2.18
N GLY A 125 -1.77 -13.79 2.32
CA GLY A 125 -1.51 -15.19 2.68
C GLY A 125 -1.69 -16.18 1.53
N VAL A 126 -1.92 -15.72 0.30
CA VAL A 126 -2.15 -16.58 -0.86
C VAL A 126 -0.83 -16.87 -1.56
N SER A 127 -0.44 -18.15 -1.61
CA SER A 127 0.82 -18.57 -2.24
C SER A 127 0.94 -18.06 -3.67
N ASN A 128 2.10 -17.46 -3.98
CA ASN A 128 2.44 -16.83 -5.26
C ASN A 128 1.55 -15.64 -5.64
N CYS A 129 0.63 -15.17 -4.81
CA CYS A 129 -0.07 -13.93 -5.11
C CYS A 129 0.88 -12.75 -4.85
N GLN A 130 1.26 -12.01 -5.88
CA GLN A 130 2.06 -10.79 -5.72
C GLN A 130 1.47 -9.70 -6.63
N PRO A 131 1.15 -8.52 -6.10
CA PRO A 131 0.69 -7.42 -6.92
C PRO A 131 1.75 -7.03 -7.96
N PRO A 132 1.37 -6.74 -9.21
CA PRO A 132 2.31 -6.41 -10.28
C PRO A 132 2.79 -4.94 -10.21
N TYR A 133 3.41 -4.51 -9.11
CA TYR A 133 3.87 -3.12 -8.91
C TYR A 133 4.74 -2.63 -10.06
N ALA A 134 5.83 -3.35 -10.36
CA ALA A 134 6.81 -2.91 -11.37
C ALA A 134 6.21 -2.70 -12.77
N SER A 135 5.24 -3.52 -13.18
CA SER A 135 4.61 -3.41 -14.51
C SER A 135 3.35 -2.55 -14.53
N HIS A 136 2.84 -2.10 -13.38
CA HIS A 136 1.65 -1.26 -13.30
C HIS A 136 1.99 0.16 -12.84
N SER A 137 2.54 0.33 -11.63
CA SER A 137 2.74 1.67 -11.03
C SER A 137 3.86 2.47 -11.67
N GLN A 138 4.93 1.83 -12.15
CA GLN A 138 6.07 2.53 -12.74
C GLN A 138 5.68 3.31 -14.02
N SER A 139 4.59 2.91 -14.67
CA SER A 139 4.01 3.60 -15.82
C SER A 139 2.94 4.63 -15.46
N LEU A 140 2.53 4.73 -14.19
CA LEU A 140 1.51 5.67 -13.74
C LEU A 140 2.17 6.96 -13.26
N ASN A 141 1.72 8.09 -13.81
CA ASN A 141 2.03 9.40 -13.26
C ASN A 141 1.01 9.74 -12.15
N LEU A 142 1.25 9.20 -10.95
CA LEU A 142 0.39 9.48 -9.78
C LEU A 142 0.74 10.85 -9.17
N PRO A 143 -0.24 11.59 -8.64
CA PRO A 143 0.01 12.79 -7.86
C PRO A 143 0.95 12.53 -6.66
N PRO A 144 1.76 13.52 -6.21
CA PRO A 144 2.69 13.34 -5.09
C PRO A 144 2.04 12.89 -3.77
N ASN A 145 0.77 13.21 -3.56
CA ASN A 145 -0.02 12.86 -2.38
C ASN A 145 -0.93 11.64 -2.58
N ALA A 146 -0.85 10.95 -3.73
CA ALA A 146 -1.76 9.86 -4.05
C ALA A 146 -1.74 8.73 -3.02
N GLU A 147 -0.58 8.39 -2.48
CA GLU A 147 -0.46 7.37 -1.44
C GLU A 147 -1.22 7.78 -0.17
N ALA A 148 -0.99 9.00 0.31
CA ALA A 148 -1.63 9.52 1.51
C ALA A 148 -3.16 9.60 1.33
N ASP A 149 -3.62 10.09 0.19
CA ASP A 149 -5.04 10.25 -0.14
C ASP A 149 -5.76 8.89 -0.22
N ILE A 150 -5.20 7.93 -0.98
CA ILE A 150 -5.79 6.60 -1.14
C ILE A 150 -5.78 5.85 0.19
N LYS A 151 -4.68 5.94 0.96
CA LYS A 151 -4.60 5.36 2.30
C LYS A 151 -5.65 5.95 3.23
N ALA A 152 -5.85 7.27 3.22
CA ALA A 152 -6.85 7.94 4.03
C ALA A 152 -8.27 7.48 3.67
N TRP A 153 -8.59 7.38 2.38
CA TRP A 153 -9.87 6.85 1.90
C TRP A 153 -10.12 5.41 2.38
N ILE A 154 -9.13 4.51 2.25
CA ILE A 154 -9.27 3.13 2.71
C ILE A 154 -9.46 3.08 4.23
N ASN A 155 -8.64 3.81 5.00
CA ASN A 155 -8.76 3.92 6.45
C ASN A 155 -10.15 4.43 6.89
N CYS A 156 -10.77 5.28 6.07
CA CYS A 156 -12.12 5.79 6.25
C CYS A 156 -13.24 4.83 5.82
N GLY A 157 -12.92 3.54 5.68
CA GLY A 157 -13.88 2.52 5.31
C GLY A 157 -14.15 2.42 3.82
N ALA A 158 -13.28 3.01 2.98
CA ALA A 158 -13.41 3.01 1.53
C ALA A 158 -14.79 3.50 1.05
N ASN A 159 -15.26 4.61 1.61
CA ASN A 159 -16.57 5.21 1.32
C ASN A 159 -16.66 5.80 -0.11
N GLN A 160 -17.87 5.86 -0.66
CA GLN A 160 -18.08 6.31 -2.04
C GLN A 160 -17.96 7.83 -2.18
#